data_AF-A0ABD6RKI2-F1
#
_entry.id   AF-A0ABD6RKI2-F1
#
_cell.length_a   1.000
_cell.length_b   1.000
_cell.length_c   1.000
_cell.angle_alpha   90.00
_cell.angle_beta   90.00
_cell.angle_gamma   90.00
#
_symmetry.space_group_name_H-M   'P 1'
#
loop_
_entity.id
_entity.type
_entity.pdbx_description
1 polymer ?
#
loop_
_entity_poly.entity_id
_entity_poly.type
_entity_poly.pdbx_seq_one_letter_code
_entity_poly.pdbx_strand_id
1 'polypeptide(L)'
;MKPTRLQWEDVIQFEEVKGYGQHIWRDGNNLYYVTEEGGIAPQRVVYELPNELFALLESGERTELEVLSKLQTDRWPPTEEERKASEKRFILKGLTPLIANPKSWELFTQEELERLIPLAEQKWIDWRGKLPDDYVSPLK
;
A
#
# COMPACT_ATOMS: atom_id res chain seq x y z
N MET A 1 12.55 -4.68 -9.83
CA MET A 1 13.15 -5.15 -11.10
C MET A 1 13.16 -3.98 -12.09
N LYS A 2 13.70 -4.13 -13.30
CA LYS A 2 13.62 -3.10 -14.35
C LYS A 2 12.57 -3.52 -15.39
N PRO A 3 11.81 -2.57 -15.97
CA PRO A 3 10.99 -2.87 -17.14
C PRO A 3 11.84 -3.48 -18.26
N THR A 4 11.20 -4.31 -19.08
CA THR A 4 11.81 -4.83 -20.29
C THR A 4 11.93 -3.72 -21.34
N ARG A 5 12.66 -4.00 -22.43
CA ARG A 5 12.69 -3.11 -23.60
C ARG A 5 11.49 -3.32 -24.53
N LEU A 6 10.68 -4.35 -24.29
CA LEU A 6 9.52 -4.68 -25.11
C LEU A 6 8.47 -3.59 -24.99
N GLN A 7 7.83 -3.28 -26.11
CA GLN A 7 6.69 -2.38 -26.17
C GLN A 7 5.39 -3.18 -26.21
N TRP A 8 4.28 -2.49 -26.02
CA TRP A 8 2.96 -3.10 -26.12
C TRP A 8 2.73 -3.77 -27.49
N GLU A 9 3.21 -3.14 -28.56
CA GLU A 9 3.11 -3.64 -29.92
C GLU A 9 3.82 -4.98 -30.13
N ASP A 10 4.87 -5.24 -29.37
CA ASP A 10 5.58 -6.53 -29.37
C ASP A 10 4.78 -7.58 -28.58
N VAL A 11 4.30 -7.20 -27.39
CA VAL A 11 3.67 -8.12 -26.44
C VAL A 11 2.28 -8.58 -26.89
N ILE A 12 1.53 -7.73 -27.59
CA ILE A 12 0.18 -8.09 -28.07
C ILE A 12 0.19 -9.24 -29.10
N GLN A 13 1.34 -9.56 -29.67
CA GLN A 13 1.51 -10.72 -30.57
C GLN A 13 1.63 -12.06 -29.81
N PHE A 14 1.86 -12.02 -28.49
CA PHE A 14 2.01 -13.19 -27.64
C PHE A 14 0.66 -13.79 -27.22
N GLU A 15 0.68 -14.94 -26.55
CA GLU A 15 -0.54 -15.58 -26.04
C GLU A 15 -1.02 -14.84 -24.78
N GLU A 16 -2.25 -14.29 -24.83
CA GLU A 16 -2.89 -13.71 -23.64
C GLU A 16 -3.26 -14.81 -22.64
N VAL A 17 -2.75 -14.70 -21.41
CA VAL A 17 -3.13 -15.60 -20.32
C VAL A 17 -4.52 -15.20 -19.80
N LYS A 18 -5.51 -16.06 -20.05
CA LYS A 18 -6.89 -15.83 -19.64
C LYS A 18 -7.03 -15.77 -18.12
N GLY A 19 -7.95 -14.93 -17.66
CA GLY A 19 -8.22 -14.71 -16.23
C GLY A 19 -7.60 -13.44 -15.64
N TYR A 20 -6.68 -12.78 -16.36
CA TYR A 20 -5.93 -11.62 -15.86
C TYR A 20 -6.16 -10.33 -16.68
N GLY A 21 -7.31 -10.19 -17.34
CA GLY A 21 -7.75 -8.91 -17.93
C GLY A 21 -6.76 -8.22 -18.89
N GLN A 22 -6.05 -8.96 -19.74
CA GLN A 22 -4.98 -8.46 -20.63
C GLN A 22 -3.71 -7.94 -19.93
N HIS A 23 -3.51 -8.27 -18.65
CA HIS A 23 -2.29 -7.92 -17.91
C HIS A 23 -1.18 -8.96 -18.06
N ILE A 24 -1.46 -10.20 -18.44
CA ILE A 24 -0.46 -11.27 -18.50
C ILE A 24 -0.39 -11.90 -19.89
N TRP A 25 0.81 -11.97 -20.43
CA TRP A 25 1.10 -12.46 -21.78
C TRP A 25 2.23 -13.50 -21.74
N ARG A 26 2.18 -14.51 -22.61
CA ARG A 26 3.11 -15.64 -22.63
C ARG A 26 3.79 -15.79 -23.99
N ASP A 27 5.12 -15.89 -23.96
CA ASP A 27 5.96 -16.27 -25.09
C ASP A 27 6.80 -17.50 -24.71
N GLY A 28 6.30 -18.69 -25.08
CA GLY A 28 6.90 -19.95 -24.67
C GLY A 28 6.93 -20.12 -23.15
N ASN A 29 8.13 -20.18 -22.57
CA ASN A 29 8.34 -20.31 -21.12
C ASN A 29 8.43 -18.95 -20.39
N ASN A 30 8.42 -17.85 -21.13
CA ASN A 30 8.52 -16.51 -20.58
C ASN A 30 7.13 -15.91 -20.41
N LEU A 31 6.93 -15.20 -19.31
CA LEU A 31 5.70 -14.47 -19.02
C LEU A 31 6.02 -12.98 -18.90
N TYR A 32 5.07 -12.15 -19.29
CA TYR A 32 5.17 -10.70 -19.23
C TYR A 32 3.95 -10.12 -18.55
N TYR A 33 4.18 -9.16 -17.66
CA TYR A 33 3.16 -8.39 -16.99
C TYR A 33 3.07 -6.99 -17.62
N VAL A 34 1.89 -6.63 -18.12
CA VAL A 34 1.61 -5.34 -18.77
C VAL A 34 0.73 -4.50 -17.86
N THR A 35 1.19 -3.30 -17.56
CA THR A 35 0.45 -2.32 -16.77
C THR A 35 0.54 -0.92 -17.39
N GLU A 36 -0.32 -0.01 -16.93
CA GLU A 36 -0.31 1.39 -17.32
C GLU A 36 0.26 2.22 -16.17
N GLU A 37 1.37 2.93 -16.42
CA GLU A 37 2.06 3.76 -15.43
C GLU A 37 2.16 5.21 -15.88
N GLY A 38 2.14 6.14 -14.94
CA GLY A 38 2.21 7.57 -15.21
C GLY A 38 0.83 8.22 -15.14
N GLY A 39 0.61 9.07 -14.13
CA GLY A 39 -0.73 9.54 -13.76
C GLY A 39 -1.54 10.17 -14.90
N ILE A 40 -1.17 11.38 -15.33
CA ILE A 40 -1.98 12.17 -16.30
C ILE A 40 -1.82 11.65 -17.74
N ALA A 41 -0.69 11.03 -18.06
CA ALA A 41 -0.40 10.45 -19.37
C ALA A 41 0.16 9.04 -19.19
N PRO A 42 -0.72 8.04 -19.01
CA PRO A 42 -0.30 6.66 -18.78
C PRO A 42 0.44 6.11 -19.99
N GLN A 43 1.55 5.45 -19.73
CA GLN A 43 2.34 4.68 -20.68
C GLN A 43 2.23 3.22 -20.32
N ARG A 44 2.11 2.36 -21.33
CA ARG A 44 2.16 0.92 -21.11
C ARG A 44 3.57 0.50 -20.82
N VAL A 45 3.75 -0.16 -19.69
CA VAL A 45 5.03 -0.67 -19.22
C VAL A 45 4.95 -2.19 -19.18
N VAL A 46 5.97 -2.84 -19.74
CA VAL A 46 6.08 -4.29 -19.81
C VAL A 46 7.17 -4.76 -18.86
N TYR A 47 6.79 -5.57 -17.89
CA TYR A 47 7.71 -6.25 -16.99
C TYR A 47 7.84 -7.71 -17.39
N GLU A 48 9.04 -8.27 -17.22
CA GLU A 48 9.22 -9.71 -17.21
C GLU A 48 8.59 -10.25 -15.92
N LEU A 49 7.74 -11.25 -16.04
CA LEU A 49 7.06 -11.90 -14.93
C LEU A 49 7.72 -13.27 -14.68
N PRO A 50 8.54 -13.41 -13.61
CA PRO A 50 9.10 -14.70 -13.23
C PRO A 50 8.00 -15.74 -12.98
N ASN A 51 8.24 -16.97 -13.42
CA ASN A 51 7.32 -18.10 -13.21
C ASN A 51 6.98 -18.32 -11.74
N GLU A 52 7.90 -18.05 -10.82
CA GLU A 52 7.66 -18.11 -9.37
C GLU A 52 6.61 -17.09 -8.91
N LEU A 53 6.65 -15.86 -9.43
CA LEU A 53 5.64 -14.83 -9.09
C LEU A 53 4.30 -15.15 -9.74
N PHE A 54 4.30 -15.69 -10.96
CA PHE A 54 3.08 -16.15 -11.62
C PHE A 54 2.42 -17.30 -10.85
N ALA A 55 3.19 -18.27 -10.35
CA ALA A 55 2.66 -19.36 -9.55
C ALA A 55 1.94 -18.86 -8.28
N LEU A 56 2.45 -17.80 -7.63
CA LEU A 56 1.79 -17.17 -6.48
C LEU A 56 0.47 -16.46 -6.84
N LEU A 57 0.37 -15.92 -8.07
CA LEU A 57 -0.88 -15.37 -8.59
C LEU A 57 -1.88 -16.49 -8.90
N GLU A 58 -1.42 -17.58 -9.49
CA GLU A 58 -2.26 -18.72 -9.86
C GLU A 58 -2.78 -19.47 -8.63
N SER A 59 -1.96 -19.58 -7.58
CA SER A 59 -2.36 -20.17 -6.29
C SER A 59 -3.29 -19.26 -5.46
N GLY A 60 -3.40 -17.99 -5.81
CA GLY A 60 -4.15 -16.98 -5.06
C GLY A 60 -3.46 -16.55 -3.75
N GLU A 61 -2.20 -16.94 -3.54
CA GLU A 61 -1.39 -16.49 -2.39
C GLU A 61 -1.04 -15.01 -2.47
N ARG A 62 -0.94 -14.46 -3.69
CA ARG A 62 -0.68 -13.04 -3.94
C ARG A 62 -1.66 -12.50 -4.97
N THR A 63 -1.90 -11.20 -4.87
CA THR A 63 -2.72 -10.44 -5.82
C THR A 63 -1.87 -9.79 -6.91
N GLU A 64 -2.49 -9.43 -8.03
CA GLU A 64 -1.84 -8.72 -9.13
C GLU A 64 -1.14 -7.42 -8.68
N LEU A 65 -1.75 -6.68 -7.74
CA LEU A 65 -1.17 -5.46 -7.18
C LEU A 65 0.10 -5.74 -6.36
N GLU A 66 0.12 -6.82 -5.58
CA GLU A 66 1.31 -7.20 -4.80
C GLU A 66 2.46 -7.63 -5.70
N VAL A 67 2.16 -8.40 -6.76
CA VAL A 67 3.16 -8.79 -7.75
C VAL A 67 3.65 -7.58 -8.53
N LEU A 68 2.78 -6.66 -8.93
CA LEU A 68 3.20 -5.42 -9.58
C LEU A 68 4.14 -4.60 -8.67
N SER A 69 3.82 -4.46 -7.37
CA SER A 69 4.72 -3.82 -6.40
C SER A 69 6.09 -4.50 -6.35
N LYS A 70 6.12 -5.84 -6.37
CA LYS A 70 7.36 -6.63 -6.41
C LYS A 70 8.13 -6.40 -7.71
N LEU A 71 7.46 -6.34 -8.86
CA LEU A 71 8.10 -6.06 -10.15
C LEU A 71 8.70 -4.64 -10.19
N GLN A 72 7.96 -3.64 -9.73
CA GLN A 72 8.38 -2.22 -9.73
C GLN A 72 9.50 -1.94 -8.73
N THR A 73 9.30 -2.31 -7.47
CA THR A 73 10.14 -1.85 -6.34
C THR A 73 10.99 -2.95 -5.71
N ASP A 74 10.88 -4.19 -6.22
CA ASP A 74 11.48 -5.40 -5.66
C ASP A 74 11.05 -5.66 -4.19
N ARG A 75 9.91 -5.12 -3.79
CA ARG A 75 9.34 -5.26 -2.45
C ARG A 75 7.87 -5.65 -2.52
N TRP A 76 7.50 -6.58 -1.65
CA TRP A 76 6.10 -6.81 -1.35
C TRP A 76 5.51 -5.57 -0.67
N PRO A 77 4.26 -5.21 -0.95
CA PRO A 77 3.62 -4.17 -0.18
C PRO A 77 3.50 -4.64 1.28
N PRO A 78 3.51 -3.70 2.24
CA PRO A 78 3.43 -4.05 3.65
C PRO A 78 2.09 -4.75 3.94
N THR A 79 2.11 -5.75 4.82
CA THR A 79 0.87 -6.39 5.26
C THR A 79 0.02 -5.41 6.07
N GLU A 80 -1.25 -5.73 6.27
CA GLU A 80 -2.15 -4.88 7.06
C GLU A 80 -1.62 -4.67 8.49
N GLU A 81 -1.00 -5.68 9.09
CA GLU A 81 -0.36 -5.60 10.40
C GLU A 81 0.86 -4.67 10.40
N GLU A 82 1.71 -4.74 9.37
CA GLU A 82 2.86 -3.85 9.20
C GLU A 82 2.43 -2.40 8.98
N ARG A 83 1.35 -2.19 8.20
CA ARG A 83 0.75 -0.87 7.99
C ARG A 83 0.22 -0.30 9.30
N LYS A 84 -0.57 -1.06 10.05
CA LYS A 84 -1.08 -0.67 11.37
C LYS A 84 0.05 -0.39 12.36
N ALA A 85 1.09 -1.21 12.38
CA ALA A 85 2.25 -0.99 13.25
C ALA A 85 3.03 0.28 12.87
N SER A 86 3.21 0.55 11.58
CA SER A 86 3.84 1.78 11.07
C SER A 86 3.01 3.01 11.42
N GLU A 87 1.69 2.95 11.22
CA GLU A 87 0.76 4.02 11.57
C GLU A 87 0.77 4.28 13.08
N LYS A 88 0.70 3.23 13.89
CA LYS A 88 0.82 3.32 15.36
C LYS A 88 2.12 4.02 15.78
N ARG A 89 3.27 3.67 15.17
CA ARG A 89 4.56 4.33 15.44
C ARG A 89 4.56 5.81 15.05
N PHE A 90 3.96 6.15 13.90
CA PHE A 90 3.82 7.54 13.47
C PHE A 90 2.98 8.35 14.46
N ILE A 91 1.86 7.79 14.90
CA ILE A 91 0.98 8.40 15.89
C ILE A 91 1.69 8.57 17.23
N LEU A 92 2.44 7.58 17.71
CA LEU A 92 3.21 7.69 18.96
C LEU A 92 4.25 8.81 18.92
N LYS A 93 4.90 9.03 17.76
CA LYS A 93 5.89 10.09 17.59
C LYS A 93 5.24 11.49 17.56
N GLY A 94 4.09 11.61 16.89
CA GLY A 94 3.38 12.87 16.71
C GLY A 94 2.47 13.25 17.87
N LEU A 95 1.69 12.29 18.37
CA LEU A 95 0.51 12.39 19.25
C LEU A 95 -0.63 13.26 18.70
N THR A 96 -0.33 14.25 17.88
CA THR A 96 -1.28 15.11 17.15
C THR A 96 -2.42 14.34 16.46
N PRO A 97 -2.19 13.18 15.80
CA PRO A 97 -3.28 12.43 15.18
C PRO A 97 -4.35 11.93 16.17
N LEU A 98 -4.00 11.68 17.44
CA LEU A 98 -4.95 11.25 18.48
C LEU A 98 -6.01 12.32 18.78
N ILE A 99 -5.71 13.59 18.50
CA ILE A 99 -6.65 14.71 18.67
C ILE A 99 -7.35 15.05 17.36
N ALA A 100 -6.61 15.02 16.24
CA ALA A 100 -7.14 15.43 14.94
C ALA A 100 -8.06 14.39 14.26
N ASN A 101 -7.88 13.10 14.56
CA ASN A 101 -8.63 12.02 13.89
C ASN A 101 -9.04 10.93 14.89
N PRO A 102 -10.33 10.86 15.27
CA PRO A 102 -10.86 9.83 16.16
C PRO A 102 -10.60 8.39 15.73
N LYS A 103 -10.49 8.12 14.41
CA LYS A 103 -10.20 6.76 13.91
C LYS A 103 -8.83 6.24 14.34
N SER A 104 -7.90 7.13 14.68
CA SER A 104 -6.57 6.73 15.14
C SER A 104 -6.61 5.94 16.45
N TRP A 105 -7.68 6.07 17.23
CA TRP A 105 -7.87 5.35 18.50
C TRP A 105 -8.03 3.84 18.30
N GLU A 106 -8.57 3.40 17.15
CA GLU A 106 -8.78 1.98 16.82
C GLU A 106 -7.47 1.17 16.77
N LEU A 107 -6.32 1.84 16.70
CA LEU A 107 -4.98 1.23 16.66
C LEU A 107 -4.37 0.98 18.05
N PHE A 108 -5.05 1.40 19.12
CA PHE A 108 -4.55 1.36 20.50
C PHE A 108 -5.52 0.63 21.42
N THR A 109 -4.99 0.07 22.51
CA THR A 109 -5.85 -0.43 23.59
C THR A 109 -6.32 0.72 24.48
N GLN A 110 -7.36 0.48 25.29
CA GLN A 110 -7.88 1.49 26.22
C GLN A 110 -6.79 1.99 27.18
N GLU A 111 -5.95 1.09 27.70
CA GLU A 111 -4.86 1.43 28.63
C GLU A 111 -3.78 2.27 27.97
N GLU A 112 -3.52 2.06 26.68
CA GLU A 112 -2.60 2.89 25.91
C GLU A 112 -3.19 4.30 25.70
N LEU A 113 -4.48 4.39 25.35
CA LEU A 113 -5.16 5.66 25.17
C LEU A 113 -5.23 6.48 26.47
N GLU A 114 -5.51 5.85 27.61
CA GLU A 114 -5.50 6.51 28.92
C GLU A 114 -4.16 7.20 29.23
N ARG A 115 -3.05 6.62 28.76
CA ARG A 115 -1.70 7.20 28.93
C ARG A 115 -1.40 8.26 27.88
N LEU A 116 -1.82 8.05 26.63
CA LEU A 116 -1.43 8.88 25.49
C LEU A 116 -2.32 10.11 25.30
N ILE A 117 -3.61 10.03 25.58
CA ILE A 117 -4.57 11.12 25.36
C ILE A 117 -4.22 12.37 26.16
N PRO A 118 -3.93 12.31 27.47
CA PRO A 118 -3.53 13.50 28.22
C PRO A 118 -2.25 14.16 27.66
N LEU A 119 -1.29 13.35 27.20
CA LEU A 119 -0.06 13.84 26.57
C LEU A 119 -0.33 14.50 25.21
N ALA A 120 -1.24 13.91 24.42
CA ALA A 120 -1.64 14.43 23.13
C ALA A 120 -2.41 15.76 23.26
N GLU A 121 -3.32 15.85 24.22
CA GLU A 121 -4.09 17.06 24.54
C GLU A 121 -3.15 18.20 24.96
N GLN A 122 -2.23 17.94 25.89
CA GLN A 122 -1.25 18.93 26.34
C GLN A 122 -0.38 19.41 25.17
N LYS A 123 0.17 18.47 24.37
CA LYS A 123 1.00 18.82 23.20
C LYS A 123 0.22 19.65 22.17
N TRP A 124 -1.06 19.36 21.98
CA TRP A 124 -1.92 20.13 21.08
C TRP A 124 -2.13 21.55 21.60
N ILE A 125 -2.42 21.70 22.89
CA ILE A 125 -2.57 23.01 23.55
C ILE A 125 -1.26 23.80 23.47
N ASP A 126 -0.11 23.16 23.71
CA ASP A 126 1.20 23.81 23.60
C ASP A 126 1.47 24.32 22.18
N TRP A 127 0.95 23.63 21.16
CA TRP A 127 1.10 24.01 19.76
C TRP A 127 0.07 25.03 19.26
N ARG A 128 -1.20 24.90 19.65
CA ARG A 128 -2.35 25.67 19.08
C ARG A 128 -3.05 26.58 20.09
N GLY A 129 -2.64 26.57 21.34
CA GLY A 129 -3.23 27.34 22.45
C GLY A 129 -4.52 26.76 23.03
N LYS A 130 -5.30 25.99 22.24
CA LYS A 130 -6.52 25.31 22.69
C LYS A 130 -6.78 24.02 21.90
N LEU A 131 -7.59 23.13 22.48
CA LEU A 131 -8.12 21.95 21.78
C LEU A 131 -9.12 22.37 20.68
N PRO A 132 -9.31 21.54 19.63
CA PRO A 132 -10.35 21.76 18.63
C PRO A 132 -11.74 21.83 19.26
N ASP A 133 -12.63 22.66 18.71
CA ASP A 133 -13.97 22.86 19.28
C ASP A 133 -14.88 21.63 19.12
N ASP A 134 -14.58 20.78 18.13
CA ASP A 134 -15.24 19.51 17.83
C ASP A 134 -14.56 18.28 18.49
N TYR A 135 -13.50 18.50 19.27
CA TYR A 135 -12.79 17.42 19.94
C TYR A 135 -13.59 16.87 21.13
N VAL A 136 -13.77 15.55 21.14
CA VAL A 136 -14.36 14.79 22.25
C VAL A 136 -13.35 13.75 22.70
N SER A 137 -12.99 13.78 23.99
CA SER A 137 -12.02 12.83 24.56
C SER A 137 -12.61 11.41 24.57
N PRO A 138 -11.85 10.38 24.12
CA PRO A 138 -12.33 8.98 24.11
C PRO A 138 -12.38 8.33 25.50
N LEU A 139 -11.92 9.03 26.53
CA LEU A 139 -11.90 8.54 27.92
C LEU A 139 -13.16 8.91 28.71
N LYS A 140 -14.13 9.58 28.10
CA LYS A 140 -15.39 10.03 28.72
C LYS A 140 -16.59 9.19 28.31
#